data_AF-A0A920GTB9-F1
#
_entry.id   AF-A0A920GTB9-F1
#
_cell.length_a   1.000
_cell.length_b   1.000
_cell.length_c   1.000
_cell.angle_alpha   90.00
_cell.angle_beta   90.00
_cell.angle_gamma   90.00
#
_symmetry.space_group_name_H-M   'P 1'
#
loop_
_entity.id
_entity.type
_entity.pdbx_description
1 polymer ?
#
loop_
_entity_poly.entity_id
_entity_poly.type
_entity_poly.pdbx_seq_one_letter_code
_entity_poly.pdbx_strand_id
1 'polypeptide(L)'
;MNLYCFPVGENSNFKIEYSIEKTNLSNPGDVGSIITNEVNEGAVTSSSMGYVFSYDTRVFKNNSQNGVTFKLGQQFTGLGGDKTALRRR
;
A
#
# COMPACT_ATOMS: atom_id res chain seq x y z
N MET A 1 6.69 -0.49 10.36
CA MET A 1 6.58 -0.92 8.95
C MET A 1 7.98 -1.23 8.46
N ASN A 2 8.32 -2.50 8.27
CA ASN A 2 9.64 -2.88 7.78
C ASN A 2 9.62 -2.87 6.26
N LEU A 3 10.55 -2.13 5.67
CA LEU A 3 10.65 -1.92 4.24
C LEU A 3 11.86 -2.69 3.73
N TYR A 4 11.64 -3.75 2.96
CA TYR A 4 12.74 -4.44 2.29
C TYR A 4 12.68 -4.16 0.80
N CYS A 5 13.73 -3.52 0.30
CA CYS A 5 13.94 -3.24 -1.11
C CYS A 5 15.17 -4.02 -1.57
N PHE A 6 14.98 -4.85 -2.58
CA PHE A 6 16.01 -5.70 -3.14
C PHE A 6 16.39 -5.17 -4.53
N PRO A 7 17.67 -4.88 -4.79
CA PRO A 7 18.13 -4.70 -6.14
C PRO A 7 18.04 -6.05 -6.86
N VAL A 8 17.26 -6.11 -7.93
CA VAL A 8 17.06 -7.35 -8.72
C VAL A 8 17.64 -7.23 -10.13
N GLY A 9 18.29 -6.10 -10.42
CA GLY A 9 19.00 -5.80 -11.66
C GLY A 9 19.57 -4.40 -11.61
N GLU A 10 20.38 -4.04 -12.60
CA GLU A 10 21.11 -2.76 -12.64
C GLU A 10 20.20 -1.54 -12.48
N ASN A 11 19.02 -1.57 -13.13
CA ASN A 11 18.02 -0.50 -13.09
C ASN A 11 16.73 -0.92 -12.37
N SER A 12 16.72 -2.07 -11.67
CA SER A 12 15.52 -2.74 -11.21
C SER A 12 15.50 -2.91 -9.70
N ASN A 13 14.39 -2.54 -9.06
CA ASN A 13 14.16 -2.77 -7.63
C ASN A 13 12.85 -3.52 -7.40
N PHE A 14 12.89 -4.52 -6.54
CA PHE A 14 11.73 -5.23 -6.04
C PHE A 14 11.54 -4.95 -4.55
N LYS A 15 10.35 -4.50 -4.18
CA LYS A 15 10.02 -4.08 -2.82
C LYS A 15 8.90 -4.95 -2.29
N ILE A 16 9.05 -5.42 -1.05
CA ILE A 16 7.99 -6.10 -0.30
C ILE A 16 7.66 -5.25 0.92
N GLU A 17 6.37 -5.12 1.20
CA GLU A 17 5.86 -4.35 2.33
C GLU A 17 4.81 -5.16 3.10
N TYR A 18 4.88 -5.09 4.43
CA TYR A 18 3.84 -5.56 5.32
C TYR A 18 3.40 -4.41 6.23
N SER A 19 2.08 -4.23 6.35
CA SER A 19 1.45 -3.17 7.15
C SER A 19 0.40 -3.77 8.08
N ILE A 20 0.25 -3.18 9.27
CA ILE A 20 -0.88 -3.40 10.17
C ILE A 20 -1.44 -2.02 10.47
N GLU A 21 -2.74 -1.85 10.26
CA GLU A 21 -3.45 -0.59 10.41
C GLU A 21 -4.65 -0.80 11.34
N LYS A 22 -4.84 0.12 12.28
CA LYS A 22 -6.01 0.15 13.16
C LYS A 22 -6.74 1.48 12.94
N THR A 23 -7.98 1.39 12.51
CA THR A 23 -8.86 2.54 12.32
C THR A 23 -9.92 2.53 13.41
N ASN A 24 -10.15 3.67 14.04
CA ASN A 24 -11.21 3.82 15.03
C ASN A 24 -12.02 5.07 14.69
N LEU A 25 -13.29 4.88 14.38
CA LEU A 25 -14.22 5.97 14.09
C LEU A 25 -15.01 6.31 15.36
N SER A 26 -15.23 7.60 15.60
CA SER A 26 -15.96 8.08 16.76
C SER A 26 -16.79 9.30 16.42
N ASN A 27 -17.83 9.55 17.23
CA ASN A 27 -18.73 10.70 17.14
C ASN A 27 -19.35 10.90 15.74
N PRO A 28 -20.32 10.05 15.34
CA PRO A 28 -20.89 10.09 14.00
C PRO A 28 -21.68 11.38 13.71
N GLY A 29 -22.19 12.07 14.74
CA GLY A 29 -23.08 13.23 14.54
C GLY A 29 -24.38 12.84 13.81
N ASP A 30 -24.96 13.75 13.04
CA ASP A 30 -26.15 13.51 12.20
C ASP A 30 -25.75 13.03 10.79
N VAL A 31 -25.04 11.90 10.73
CA VAL A 31 -24.71 11.20 9.47
C VAL A 31 -25.66 10.04 9.20
N GLY A 32 -25.66 9.55 7.96
CA GLY A 32 -26.46 8.38 7.57
C GLY A 32 -26.07 7.10 8.31
N SER A 33 -26.97 6.11 8.28
CA SER A 33 -26.85 4.85 9.01
C SER A 33 -25.56 4.07 8.73
N ILE A 34 -24.94 4.24 7.56
CA ILE A 34 -23.67 3.57 7.20
C ILE A 34 -22.56 3.98 8.16
N ILE A 35 -22.33 5.28 8.34
CA ILE A 35 -21.24 5.79 9.20
C ILE A 35 -21.54 5.50 10.67
N THR A 36 -22.81 5.61 11.08
CA THR A 36 -23.23 5.23 12.44
C THR A 36 -22.94 3.75 12.72
N ASN A 37 -23.18 2.87 11.75
CA ASN A 37 -22.85 1.45 11.89
C ASN A 37 -21.34 1.21 11.96
N GLU A 38 -20.53 1.95 11.20
CA GLU A 38 -19.06 1.83 11.28
C GLU A 38 -18.51 2.32 12.63
N VAL A 39 -19.08 3.37 13.23
CA VAL A 39 -18.71 3.78 14.60
C VAL A 39 -19.08 2.68 15.60
N ASN A 40 -20.25 2.05 15.43
CA ASN A 40 -20.68 0.95 16.30
C ASN A 40 -19.86 -0.34 16.10
N GLU A 41 -19.30 -0.57 14.90
CA GLU A 41 -18.34 -1.64 14.61
C GLU A 41 -17.06 -1.48 15.47
N GLY A 42 -16.75 -0.24 15.87
CA GLY A 42 -15.65 0.08 16.77
C GLY A 42 -14.30 0.04 16.07
N ALA A 43 -13.26 -0.38 16.80
CA ALA A 43 -11.91 -0.33 16.27
C ALA A 43 -11.65 -1.49 15.30
N VAL A 44 -11.52 -1.16 14.03
CA VAL A 44 -11.21 -2.08 12.94
C VAL A 44 -9.71 -2.22 12.81
N THR A 45 -9.19 -3.45 12.88
CA THR A 45 -7.78 -3.73 12.62
C THR A 45 -7.66 -4.50 11.31
N SER A 46 -6.68 -4.17 10.48
CA SER A 46 -6.39 -4.90 9.25
C SER A 46 -4.90 -5.07 9.06
N SER A 47 -4.50 -6.20 8.52
CA SER A 47 -3.14 -6.40 8.02
C SER A 47 -3.14 -6.46 6.49
N SER A 48 -2.03 -5.99 5.92
CA SER A 48 -1.83 -5.95 4.48
C SER A 48 -0.42 -6.40 4.10
N MET A 49 -0.31 -7.08 2.96
CA MET A 49 0.97 -7.36 2.31
C MET A 49 0.92 -6.87 0.87
N GLY A 50 2.02 -6.27 0.42
CA GLY A 50 2.14 -5.80 -0.95
C GLY A 50 3.53 -5.98 -1.52
N TYR A 51 3.61 -5.83 -2.83
CA TYR A 51 4.85 -5.79 -3.57
C TYR A 51 4.83 -4.67 -4.61
N VAL A 52 6.01 -4.14 -4.92
CA VAL A 52 6.23 -3.18 -6.00
C VAL A 52 7.48 -3.56 -6.75
N PHE A 53 7.35 -3.75 -8.05
CA PHE A 53 8.47 -3.80 -8.96
C PHE A 53 8.64 -2.44 -9.64
N SER A 54 9.88 -1.98 -9.73
CA SER A 54 10.22 -0.71 -10.38
C SER A 54 11.46 -0.86 -11.24
N TYR A 55 11.45 -0.14 -12.34
CA TYR A 55 12.58 -0.04 -13.27
C TYR A 55 12.78 1.41 -13.66
N ASP A 56 14.03 1.87 -13.65
CA ASP A 56 14.36 3.25 -14.02
C ASP A 56 15.69 3.31 -14.76
N THR A 57 15.65 3.58 -16.06
CA THR A 57 16.87 3.69 -16.88
C THR A 57 17.58 5.04 -16.74
N ARG A 58 17.02 5.97 -15.95
CA ARG A 58 17.59 7.32 -15.76
C ARG A 58 18.69 7.35 -14.70
N VAL A 59 18.79 6.32 -13.87
CA VAL A 59 19.65 6.28 -12.68
C VAL A 59 21.14 6.44 -12.99
N PHE A 60 21.58 6.13 -14.22
CA PHE A 60 23.02 6.16 -14.61
C PHE A 60 23.40 7.17 -15.70
N LYS A 61 22.44 7.88 -16.32
CA LYS A 61 22.78 8.79 -17.44
C LYS A 61 22.93 10.23 -16.97
N ASN A 62 24.14 10.77 -17.12
CA ASN A 62 24.51 12.18 -16.89
C ASN A 62 23.72 13.21 -17.73
N ASN A 63 22.78 12.75 -18.56
CA ASN A 63 21.83 13.58 -19.28
C ASN A 63 20.44 12.92 -19.20
N SER A 64 19.73 13.21 -18.11
CA SER A 64 18.42 12.65 -17.70
C SER A 64 17.25 13.11 -18.59
N GLN A 65 17.47 13.27 -19.90
CA GLN A 65 16.42 13.69 -20.85
C GLN A 65 15.82 12.53 -21.64
N ASN A 66 16.54 11.40 -21.77
CA ASN A 66 16.06 10.20 -22.47
C ASN A 66 16.11 8.99 -21.53
N GLY A 67 14.94 8.55 -21.04
CA GLY A 67 14.82 7.35 -20.21
C GLY A 67 13.38 6.98 -19.92
N VAL A 68 13.16 5.72 -19.52
CA VAL A 68 11.85 5.18 -19.17
C VAL A 68 11.85 4.80 -17.69
N THR A 69 10.76 5.12 -17.02
CA THR A 69 10.46 4.58 -15.70
C THR A 69 9.15 3.81 -15.75
N PHE A 70 9.10 2.65 -15.10
CA PHE A 70 7.84 1.96 -14.88
C PHE A 70 7.78 1.43 -13.44
N LYS A 71 6.55 1.35 -12.93
CA LYS A 71 6.24 0.77 -11.63
C LYS A 71 4.98 -0.07 -11.75
N LEU A 72 4.99 -1.23 -11.11
CA LEU A 72 3.86 -2.15 -11.04
C LEU A 72 3.82 -2.73 -9.63
N GLY A 73 2.68 -2.61 -8.97
CA GLY A 73 2.51 -3.19 -7.65
C GLY A 73 1.08 -3.57 -7.33
N GLN A 74 0.95 -4.45 -6.33
CA GLN A 74 -0.32 -4.84 -5.75
C GLN A 74 -0.19 -4.89 -4.23
N GLN A 75 -1.30 -4.63 -3.55
CA GLN A 75 -1.42 -4.77 -2.11
C GLN A 75 -2.72 -5.49 -1.80
N PHE A 76 -2.61 -6.54 -1.00
CA PHE A 76 -3.71 -7.33 -0.49
C PHE A 76 -3.90 -6.99 0.99
N THR A 77 -5.12 -6.66 1.36
CA THR A 77 -5.55 -6.40 2.74
C THR A 77 -6.49 -7.51 3.18
N GLY A 78 -6.39 -7.93 4.43
CA GLY A 78 -7.20 -9.04 4.96
C GLY A 78 -6.43 -10.35 5.12
N LEU A 79 -5.09 -10.28 5.23
CA LEU A 79 -4.29 -11.43 5.72
C LEU A 79 -4.51 -11.69 7.22
N GLY A 80 -5.27 -10.82 7.88
CA GLY A 80 -5.73 -10.86 9.26
C GLY A 80 -6.52 -9.57 9.59
N GLY A 81 -7.48 -9.67 10.52
CA GLY A 81 -8.34 -8.55 10.92
C GLY A 81 -9.70 -8.50 10.21
N ASP A 82 -10.37 -7.34 10.25
CA ASP A 82 -11.81 -7.22 9.98
C ASP A 82 -12.17 -6.78 8.55
N LYS A 83 -11.18 -6.40 7.73
CA LYS A 83 -11.40 -5.89 6.36
C LYS A 83 -10.56 -6.62 5.32
N THR A 84 -11.14 -6.83 4.13
CA THR A 84 -10.47 -7.41 2.96
C THR A 84 -10.50 -6.41 1.81
N ALA A 85 -9.36 -6.23 1.12
CA ALA A 85 -9.29 -5.36 -0.05
C ALA A 85 -8.14 -5.74 -0.99
N LEU A 86 -8.22 -5.29 -2.25
CA LEU A 86 -7.14 -5.34 -3.22
C LEU A 86 -6.89 -3.93 -3.77
N ARG A 87 -5.63 -3.48 -3.73
CA ARG A 87 -5.20 -2.17 -4.25
C ARG A 87 -4.07 -2.34 -5.25
N ARG A 88 -4.17 -1.67 -6.41
CA ARG A 88 -3.08 -1.56 -7.41
C ARG A 88 -2.17 -0.37 -7.07
N ARG A 89 -0.89 -0.48 -7.39
CA ARG A 89 0.13 0.58 -7.23
C ARG A 89 0.98 0.75 -8.48
#